data_AF-A0A7D7V9A7-F1
#
_entry.id   AF-A0A7D7V9A7-F1
#
_cell.length_a   1.000
_cell.length_b   1.000
_cell.length_c   1.000
_cell.angle_alpha   90.00
_cell.angle_beta   90.00
_cell.angle_gamma   90.00
#
_symmetry.space_group_name_H-M   'P 1'
#
loop_
_entity.id
_entity.type
_entity.pdbx_description
1 polymer ?
#
loop_
_entity_poly.entity_id
_entity_poly.type
_entity_poly.pdbx_seq_one_letter_code
_entity_poly.pdbx_strand_id
1 'polypeptide(L)' 'MKSNLFVFLFAMWVLILLGGGIVVVILGPIYVSEFGELNWLVASVIKATVAIILVVAWIFILSKVKNLIFKKEINS' A
#
# COMPACT_ATOMS: atom_id res chain seq x y z
N MET A 1 25.77 0.43 7.44
CA MET A 1 24.94 -0.77 7.65
C MET A 1 23.77 -0.61 8.64
N LYS A 2 23.99 -0.37 9.96
CA LYS A 2 22.86 -0.39 10.92
C LYS A 2 21.81 0.71 10.68
N SER A 3 22.23 1.96 10.43
CA SER A 3 21.30 3.09 10.22
C SER A 3 20.41 2.92 8.98
N ASN A 4 20.97 2.44 7.86
CA ASN A 4 20.24 2.21 6.61
C ASN A 4 19.11 1.17 6.75
N LEU A 5 19.33 0.11 7.55
CA LEU A 5 18.31 -0.88 7.85
C LEU A 5 17.17 -0.31 8.70
N PHE A 6 17.50 0.52 9.71
CA PHE A 6 16.47 1.19 10.51
C PHE A 6 15.64 2.16 9.67
N VAL A 7 16.25 2.91 8.75
CA VAL A 7 15.53 3.80 7.82
C VAL A 7 14.63 3.00 6.88
N PHE A 8 15.10 1.87 6.36
CA PHE A 8 14.28 0.98 5.53
C PHE A 8 13.06 0.42 6.30
N LEU A 9 13.28 -0.08 7.52
CA LEU A 9 12.20 -0.57 8.37
C LEU A 9 11.20 0.54 8.71
N PHE A 10 11.67 1.73 9.07
CA PHE A 10 10.81 2.86 9.36
C PHE A 10 9.96 3.26 8.15
N ALA A 11 10.56 3.32 6.96
CA ALA A 11 9.83 3.60 5.71
C ALA A 11 8.74 2.54 5.44
N MET A 12 9.02 1.27 5.72
CA MET A 12 8.04 0.19 5.57
C MET A 12 6.85 0.35 6.53
N TRP A 13 7.10 0.69 7.80
CA TRP A 13 6.04 0.93 8.78
C TRP A 13 5.15 2.13 8.40
N VAL A 14 5.77 3.24 7.98
CA VAL A 14 5.03 4.44 7.51
C VAL A 14 4.19 4.09 6.28
N LEU A 15 4.73 3.29 5.36
CA LEU A 15 3.98 2.78 4.22
C LEU A 15 2.71 2.07 4.70
N ILE A 16 2.83 1.04 5.55
CA ILE A 16 1.70 0.24 6.04
C ILE A 16 0.62 1.12 6.68
N LEU A 17 1.01 2.09 7.52
CA LEU A 17 0.07 3.02 8.15
C LEU A 17 -0.67 3.88 7.12
N LEU A 18 0.03 4.41 6.12
CA LEU A 18 -0.58 5.25 5.10
C LEU A 18 -1.64 4.49 4.31
N GLY A 19 -1.36 3.27 3.89
CA GLY A 19 -2.31 2.52 3.06
C GLY A 19 -3.38 1.80 3.86
N GLY A 20 -3.10 1.40 5.10
CA GLY A 20 -4.16 1.02 6.03
C GLY A 20 -5.16 2.17 6.20
N GLY A 21 -4.65 3.40 6.39
CA GLY A 21 -5.48 4.61 6.44
C GLY A 21 -6.25 4.87 5.14
N ILE A 22 -5.59 4.78 3.99
CA ILE A 22 -6.23 4.96 2.67
C ILE A 22 -7.33 3.92 2.44
N VAL A 23 -7.08 2.66 2.76
CA VAL A 23 -8.06 1.58 2.64
C VAL A 23 -9.29 1.87 3.49
N VAL A 24 -9.13 2.28 4.76
CA VAL A 24 -10.28 2.55 5.64
C VAL A 24 -11.05 3.79 5.19
N VAL A 25 -10.36 4.89 4.85
CA VAL A 25 -11.01 6.15 4.46
C VAL A 25 -11.68 6.05 3.10
N ILE A 26 -11.08 5.34 2.14
CA ILE A 26 -11.63 5.21 0.79
C ILE A 26 -12.61 4.04 0.69
N LEU A 27 -12.30 2.87 1.23
CA LEU A 27 -13.15 1.67 1.09
C LEU A 27 -14.22 1.54 2.18
N GLY A 28 -14.04 2.19 3.32
CA GLY A 28 -15.01 2.23 4.42
C GLY A 28 -16.37 2.79 3.98
N PRO A 29 -16.44 4.00 3.41
CA PRO A 29 -17.71 4.64 3.02
C PRO A 29 -18.25 4.19 1.65
N ILE A 30 -17.63 3.20 0.99
CA ILE A 30 -18.19 2.66 -0.27
C ILE A 30 -19.37 1.76 0.06
N TYR A 31 -20.56 2.34 -0.11
CA TYR A 31 -21.84 1.68 -0.21
C TYR A 31 -22.33 1.83 -1.63
N VAL A 32 -22.49 0.70 -2.31
CA VAL A 32 -23.11 0.68 -3.62
C VAL A 32 -24.61 0.58 -3.35
N SER A 33 -25.37 1.61 -3.73
CA SER A 33 -26.81 1.70 -3.45
C SER A 33 -27.66 1.23 -4.64
N GLU A 34 -27.09 1.24 -5.85
CA GLU A 34 -27.86 1.17 -7.10
C GLU A 34 -28.10 -0.26 -7.65
N PHE A 35 -27.44 -1.30 -7.14
CA PHE A 35 -27.47 -2.65 -7.75
C PHE A 35 -28.28 -3.72 -6.98
N GLY A 36 -29.22 -3.34 -6.11
CA GLY A 36 -30.11 -4.31 -5.43
C GLY A 36 -29.34 -5.44 -4.71
N GLU A 37 -29.72 -6.71 -4.94
CA GLU A 37 -29.07 -7.90 -4.32
C GLU A 37 -27.61 -8.12 -4.75
N LEU A 38 -27.14 -7.55 -5.86
CA LEU A 38 -25.76 -7.69 -6.33
C LEU A 38 -24.81 -6.61 -5.79
N ASN A 39 -25.33 -5.65 -5.03
CA ASN A 39 -24.54 -4.54 -4.45
C ASN A 39 -23.32 -5.04 -3.65
N TRP A 40 -23.47 -6.12 -2.89
CA TRP A 40 -22.40 -6.64 -2.04
C TRP A 40 -21.24 -7.24 -2.86
N LEU A 41 -21.54 -7.89 -3.99
CA LEU A 41 -20.54 -8.46 -4.89
C LEU A 41 -19.73 -7.35 -5.56
N VAL A 42 -20.41 -6.37 -6.15
CA VAL A 42 -19.77 -5.24 -6.84
C VAL A 42 -18.91 -4.43 -5.86
N ALA A 43 -19.44 -4.14 -4.67
CA ALA A 43 -18.68 -3.47 -3.62
C ALA A 43 -17.43 -4.27 -3.22
N SER A 44 -17.54 -5.59 -3.05
CA SER A 44 -16.41 -6.44 -2.68
C SER A 44 -15.33 -6.48 -3.77
N VAL A 45 -15.73 -6.62 -5.04
CA VAL A 45 -14.79 -6.63 -6.18
C VAL A 45 -14.01 -5.32 -6.25
N ILE A 46 -14.69 -4.17 -6.16
CA ILE A 46 -14.04 -2.86 -6.17
C ILE A 46 -13.05 -2.75 -5.01
N LYS A 47 -13.47 -3.12 -3.79
CA LYS A 47 -12.62 -3.08 -2.60
C LYS A 47 -11.38 -3.96 -2.77
N ALA A 48 -11.54 -5.18 -3.30
CA ALA A 48 -10.44 -6.10 -3.55
C ALA A 48 -9.47 -5.57 -4.62
N THR A 49 -9.99 -5.06 -5.75
CA THR A 49 -9.17 -4.50 -6.82
C THR A 49 -8.34 -3.32 -6.33
N VAL A 50 -8.94 -2.39 -5.58
CA VAL A 50 -8.23 -1.24 -5.00
C VAL A 50 -7.14 -1.70 -4.02
N ALA A 51 -7.44 -2.67 -3.16
CA ALA A 51 -6.46 -3.22 -2.22
C ALA A 51 -5.26 -3.85 -2.96
N ILE A 52 -5.50 -4.61 -4.04
CA ILE A 52 -4.44 -5.22 -4.85
C ILE A 52 -3.55 -4.15 -5.50
N ILE A 53 -4.16 -3.12 -6.11
CA ILE A 53 -3.40 -2.01 -6.72
C ILE A 53 -2.51 -1.33 -5.69
N LEU A 54 -3.02 -1.13 -4.47
CA LEU A 54 -2.30 -0.49 -3.38
C LEU A 54 -1.08 -1.32 -2.92
N VAL A 55 -1.25 -2.64 -2.80
CA VAL A 55 -0.15 -3.58 -2.51
C VAL A 55 0.92 -3.53 -3.62
N VAL A 56 0.50 -3.54 -4.89
CA VAL A 56 1.43 -3.45 -6.03
C VAL A 56 2.22 -2.13 -5.99
N ALA A 57 1.55 -1.00 -5.72
CA ALA A 57 2.21 0.30 -5.60
C ALA A 57 3.27 0.30 -4.49
N TRP A 58 2.99 -0.33 -3.35
CA TRP A 58 3.95 -0.45 -2.26
C TRP A 58 5.14 -1.32 -2.57
N ILE A 59 4.95 -2.47 -3.21
CA ILE A 59 6.07 -3.31 -3.67
C ILE A 59 6.99 -2.49 -4.57
N PHE A 60 6.43 -1.68 -5.47
CA PHE A 60 7.20 -0.82 -6.35
C PHE A 60 7.98 0.26 -5.60
N ILE A 61 7.33 0.95 -4.64
CA ILE A 61 7.97 1.96 -3.80
C ILE A 61 9.09 1.35 -2.95
N LEU A 62 8.84 0.23 -2.27
CA LEU A 62 9.84 -0.47 -1.46
C LEU A 62 11.01 -0.97 -2.30
N SER A 63 10.75 -1.46 -3.51
CA SER A 63 11.79 -1.88 -4.45
C SER A 63 12.71 -0.70 -4.81
N LYS A 64 12.15 0.48 -5.11
CA LYS A 64 12.94 1.69 -5.36
C LYS A 64 13.70 2.16 -4.13
N VAL A 65 13.04 2.24 -2.97
CA VAL A 65 13.67 2.67 -1.71
C VAL A 65 14.83 1.74 -1.34
N LYS A 66 14.63 0.42 -1.43
CA LYS A 66 15.69 -0.57 -1.27
C LYS A 66 16.86 -0.27 -2.22
N ASN A 67 16.59 -0.16 -3.52
CA ASN A 67 17.66 0.06 -4.50
C ASN A 67 18.43 1.36 -4.24
N LEU A 68 17.75 2.44 -3.83
CA LEU A 68 18.37 3.71 -3.48
C LEU A 68 19.26 3.63 -2.22
N ILE A 69 18.77 2.96 -1.16
CA ILE A 69 19.51 2.81 0.10
C ILE A 69 20.73 1.91 -0.10
N PHE A 70 20.58 0.77 -0.78
CA PHE A 70 21.66 -0.20 -0.97
C PHE A 70 22.69 0.25 -2.03
N LYS A 71 22.28 0.96 -3.10
CA LYS A 71 23.22 1.50 -4.09
C LYS A 71 24.08 2.64 -3.52
N LYS A 72 23.54 3.43 -2.57
CA LYS A 72 24.33 4.44 -1.84
C LYS A 72 25.43 3.83 -0.98
N GLU A 73 25.28 2.59 -0.54
CA GLU A 73 26.23 1.89 0.32
C GLU A 73 27.39 1.23 -0.47
N ILE A 74 27.24 1.04 -1.79
CA ILE A 74 28.30 0.47 -2.67
C ILE A 74 29.25 1.56 -3.20
N ASN A 75 28.80 2.82 -3.27
CA ASN A 75 29.57 3.96 -3.80
C ASN A 75 30.23 4.82 -2.70
N SER A 76 30.21 4.36 -1.44
CA SER A 76 30.94 4.96 -0.31
C SER A 76 31.95 3.98 0.23
#